data_AF-A0A8T2KAX9-F1
#
_entry.id   AF-A0A8T2KAX9-F1
#
_cell.length_a   1.000
_cell.length_b   1.000
_cell.length_c   1.000
_cell.angle_alpha   90.00
_cell.angle_beta   90.00
_cell.angle_gamma   90.00
#
_symmetry.space_group_name_H-M   'P 1'
#
loop_
_entity.id
_entity.type
_entity.pdbx_description
1 polymer ?
#
loop_
_entity_poly.entity_id
_entity_poly.type
_entity_poly.pdbx_seq_one_letter_code
_entity_poly.pdbx_strand_id
1 'polypeptide(L)'
;MNGSGLGTSEGDPNKNIIENMWLGVTVASQGSDGRVLVCGHRYTAVQWSGTEDQRRMIGKCYVRGNNLELDDSDDWQTYHNELCNSNSDLEITGMCQLGISGGFTKNMVYFGAPGAYTWQGTNYILQREAIWDLKEISYSTTEQQNNIYLGYTVQIQSGILSKDQVTMVSGAPRWESKGAVYLLETQKDSLVVKQMLSGQQVGSYFGSAIAIADLNNDGWQDIAVGAPYYFDRKEEEGGAVYVYTNMAGFFSDKAALVVHGISFSGFGFALANIGDINQDGFT
;
A
#
# COMPACT_ATOMS: atom_id res chain seq x y z
N MET A 1 27.00 10.10 -40.38
CA MET A 1 26.49 8.72 -40.39
C MET A 1 26.28 8.30 -38.95
N ASN A 2 25.00 8.04 -38.63
CA ASN A 2 24.41 7.40 -37.46
C ASN A 2 24.87 7.82 -36.05
N GLY A 3 24.10 8.75 -35.47
CA GLY A 3 23.86 8.78 -34.03
C GLY A 3 22.81 7.73 -33.66
N SER A 4 23.16 6.84 -32.74
CA SER A 4 22.24 5.88 -32.12
C SER A 4 21.56 6.54 -30.94
N GLY A 5 20.31 6.96 -31.12
CA GLY A 5 19.43 7.34 -30.01
C GLY A 5 19.08 6.12 -29.18
N LEU A 6 19.22 6.22 -27.85
CA LEU A 6 18.56 5.33 -26.90
C LEU A 6 17.05 5.55 -27.03
N GLY A 7 16.39 4.70 -27.82
CA GLY A 7 14.93 4.57 -27.79
C GLY A 7 14.55 3.69 -26.60
N THR A 8 13.83 4.26 -25.64
CA THR A 8 13.35 3.58 -24.45
C THR A 8 12.37 2.47 -24.84
N SER A 9 12.66 1.24 -24.40
CA SER A 9 11.88 0.01 -24.66
C SER A 9 10.56 -0.08 -23.87
N GLU A 10 10.14 0.99 -23.19
CA GLU A 10 9.01 0.97 -22.26
C GLU A 10 7.64 1.02 -22.96
N GLY A 11 7.60 1.40 -24.24
CA GLY A 11 6.36 1.50 -25.03
C GLY A 11 6.24 0.49 -26.18
N ASP A 12 7.04 -0.59 -26.20
CA ASP A 12 6.88 -1.65 -27.20
C ASP A 12 5.65 -2.51 -26.84
N PRO A 13 4.54 -2.45 -27.61
CA PRO A 13 3.32 -3.19 -27.30
C PRO A 13 3.52 -4.72 -27.33
N ASN A 14 4.59 -5.20 -27.97
CA ASN A 14 4.93 -6.62 -27.99
C ASN A 14 5.64 -7.07 -26.69
N LYS A 15 6.02 -6.12 -25.82
CA LYS A 15 6.69 -6.38 -24.55
C LYS A 15 5.88 -5.89 -23.36
N ASN A 16 5.20 -4.75 -23.49
CA ASN A 16 4.47 -4.11 -22.40
C ASN A 16 3.21 -3.42 -22.91
N ILE A 17 2.14 -3.46 -22.11
CA ILE A 17 0.89 -2.70 -22.35
C ILE A 17 0.83 -1.59 -21.31
N ILE A 18 0.90 -0.35 -21.79
CA ILE A 18 0.83 0.86 -20.97
C ILE A 18 -0.55 1.55 -21.06
N GLU A 19 -1.37 1.22 -22.06
CA GLU A 19 -2.73 1.71 -22.14
C GLU A 19 -3.55 1.20 -20.93
N ASN A 20 -4.27 2.09 -20.27
CA ASN A 20 -5.04 1.78 -19.06
C ASN A 20 -4.19 1.16 -17.93
N MET A 21 -2.90 1.51 -17.84
CA MET A 21 -2.06 1.10 -16.70
C MET A 21 -2.41 1.81 -15.38
N TRP A 22 -3.29 2.83 -15.46
CA TRP A 22 -3.74 3.65 -14.32
C TRP A 22 -2.59 4.37 -13.62
N LEU A 23 -1.70 4.97 -14.40
CA LEU A 23 -0.63 5.80 -13.85
C LEU A 23 -1.22 6.98 -13.09
N GLY A 24 -0.73 7.20 -11.87
CA GLY A 24 -1.27 8.20 -10.96
C GLY A 24 -2.31 7.66 -9.97
N VAL A 25 -2.55 6.34 -9.95
CA VAL A 25 -3.42 5.71 -8.92
C VAL A 25 -2.87 5.97 -7.50
N THR A 26 -1.55 6.00 -7.37
CA THR A 26 -0.83 6.37 -6.15
C THR A 26 0.14 7.47 -6.50
N VAL A 27 0.12 8.55 -5.71
CA VAL A 27 1.10 9.64 -5.76
C VAL A 27 1.55 9.93 -4.33
N ALA A 28 2.85 9.94 -4.09
CA ALA A 28 3.41 10.27 -2.78
C ALA A 28 4.63 11.19 -2.92
N SER A 29 4.83 12.06 -1.93
CA SER A 29 6.00 12.94 -1.83
C SER A 29 6.72 12.67 -0.51
N GLN A 30 8.05 12.66 -0.57
CA GLN A 30 8.92 12.60 0.60
C GLN A 30 9.15 13.99 1.23
N GLY A 31 8.52 15.05 0.70
CA GLY A 31 8.67 16.43 1.18
C GLY A 31 9.84 17.20 0.56
N SER A 32 10.23 18.29 1.24
CA SER A 32 11.34 19.16 0.81
C SER A 32 12.65 18.38 0.69
N ASP A 33 13.35 18.55 -0.42
CA ASP A 33 14.60 17.86 -0.80
C ASP A 33 14.51 16.33 -0.90
N GLY A 34 13.29 15.79 -0.98
CA GLY A 34 13.03 14.37 -1.17
C GLY A 34 12.75 13.97 -2.62
N ARG A 35 11.89 12.97 -2.76
CA ARG A 35 11.46 12.34 -4.02
C ARG A 35 9.95 12.34 -4.16
N VAL A 36 9.51 12.09 -5.38
CA VAL A 36 8.11 11.85 -5.73
C VAL A 36 7.96 10.43 -6.28
N LEU A 37 6.91 9.74 -5.86
CA LEU A 37 6.52 8.41 -6.31
C LEU A 37 5.20 8.51 -7.08
N VAL A 38 5.13 7.86 -8.23
CA VAL A 38 3.89 7.69 -8.99
C VAL A 38 3.78 6.24 -9.47
N CYS A 39 2.64 5.60 -9.25
CA CYS A 39 2.43 4.20 -9.66
C CYS A 39 1.30 4.03 -10.66
N GLY A 40 1.38 2.94 -11.44
CA GLY A 40 0.36 2.41 -12.33
C GLY A 40 0.20 0.91 -12.10
N HIS A 41 -0.67 0.55 -11.17
CA HIS A 41 -0.87 -0.84 -10.71
C HIS A 41 -1.43 -1.80 -11.79
N ARG A 42 -1.87 -1.29 -12.94
CA ARG A 42 -2.37 -2.10 -14.06
C ARG A 42 -1.37 -2.20 -15.22
N TYR A 43 -0.14 -1.72 -15.03
CA TYR A 43 0.94 -1.98 -15.97
C TYR A 43 1.06 -3.49 -16.22
N THR A 44 1.11 -3.86 -17.49
CA THR A 44 1.04 -5.25 -17.90
C THR A 44 2.26 -5.60 -18.75
N ALA A 45 3.05 -6.56 -18.29
CA ALA A 45 4.09 -7.18 -19.09
C ALA A 45 3.48 -8.23 -20.02
N VAL A 46 3.97 -8.31 -21.25
CA VAL A 46 3.56 -9.29 -22.25
C VAL A 46 4.68 -10.30 -22.40
N GLN A 47 4.39 -11.55 -22.08
CA GLN A 47 5.31 -12.66 -22.27
C GLN A 47 4.90 -13.47 -23.50
N TRP A 48 5.87 -13.70 -24.38
CA TRP A 48 5.64 -14.49 -25.58
C TRP A 48 6.02 -15.95 -25.32
N SER A 49 5.03 -16.83 -25.24
CA SER A 49 5.23 -18.28 -25.14
C SER A 49 4.54 -18.99 -26.30
N GLY A 50 5.30 -19.29 -27.36
CA GLY A 50 4.79 -19.97 -28.55
C GLY A 50 3.89 -19.07 -29.40
N THR A 51 2.57 -19.35 -29.42
CA THR A 51 1.57 -18.69 -30.29
C THR A 51 0.61 -17.76 -29.56
N GLU A 52 0.69 -17.65 -28.22
CA GLU A 52 -0.21 -16.82 -27.42
C GLU A 52 0.56 -15.79 -26.57
N ASP A 53 0.00 -14.59 -26.44
CA ASP A 53 0.50 -13.55 -25.56
C ASP A 53 0.02 -13.76 -24.12
N GLN A 54 0.94 -14.08 -23.21
CA GLN A 54 0.63 -14.20 -21.79
C GLN A 54 0.75 -12.83 -21.13
N ARG A 55 -0.37 -12.29 -20.64
CA ARG A 55 -0.44 -10.95 -20.05
C ARG A 55 -0.32 -11.02 -18.54
N ARG A 56 0.63 -10.26 -17.99
CA ARG A 56 1.02 -10.27 -16.57
C ARG A 56 0.86 -8.88 -15.98
N MET A 57 -0.22 -8.67 -15.24
CA MET A 57 -0.56 -7.38 -14.65
C MET A 57 0.23 -7.17 -13.34
N ILE A 58 1.53 -6.95 -13.49
CA ILE A 58 2.46 -6.83 -12.36
C ILE A 58 2.42 -5.45 -11.70
N GLY A 59 1.96 -4.40 -12.38
CA GLY A 59 2.07 -3.02 -11.88
C GLY A 59 3.49 -2.46 -12.01
N LYS A 60 3.59 -1.12 -11.94
CA LYS A 60 4.87 -0.40 -12.08
C LYS A 60 4.82 0.94 -11.36
N CYS A 61 5.95 1.37 -10.80
CA CYS A 61 6.11 2.62 -10.08
C CYS A 61 7.32 3.43 -10.58
N TYR A 62 7.24 4.74 -10.49
CA TYR A 62 8.30 5.64 -10.92
C TYR A 62 8.65 6.56 -9.78
N VAL A 63 9.94 6.61 -9.43
CA VAL A 63 10.48 7.54 -8.43
C VAL A 63 11.32 8.59 -9.14
N ARG A 64 11.13 9.87 -8.79
CA ARG A 64 11.87 11.01 -9.35
C ARG A 64 12.33 11.94 -8.24
N GLY A 65 13.41 12.69 -8.50
CA GLY A 65 13.82 13.79 -7.63
C GLY A 65 12.82 14.96 -7.65
N ASN A 66 13.05 15.97 -6.81
CA ASN A 66 12.19 17.16 -6.77
C ASN A 66 12.18 18.00 -8.05
N ASN A 67 13.21 17.87 -8.90
CA ASN A 67 13.23 18.46 -10.24
C ASN A 67 12.39 17.66 -11.25
N LEU A 68 11.78 16.54 -10.83
CA LEU A 68 11.00 15.61 -11.65
C LEU A 68 11.80 14.93 -12.78
N GLU A 69 13.13 15.03 -12.73
CA GLU A 69 14.03 14.37 -13.67
C GLU A 69 14.50 13.03 -13.08
N LEU A 70 14.90 12.13 -13.98
CA LEU A 70 15.54 10.88 -13.61
C LEU A 70 17.00 11.17 -13.25
N ASP A 71 17.41 10.73 -12.06
CA ASP A 71 18.80 10.65 -11.66
C ASP A 71 19.25 9.18 -11.67
N ASP A 72 20.07 8.82 -12.65
CA ASP A 72 20.57 7.45 -12.82
C ASP A 72 21.51 7.02 -11.69
N SER A 73 22.02 7.96 -10.88
CA SER A 73 22.86 7.65 -9.71
C SER A 73 22.06 7.31 -8.46
N ASP A 74 20.74 7.47 -8.51
CA ASP A 74 19.84 7.17 -7.41
C ASP A 74 19.16 5.82 -7.60
N ASP A 75 19.62 4.81 -6.87
CA ASP A 75 19.10 3.44 -6.99
C ASP A 75 17.59 3.33 -6.74
N TRP A 76 16.99 4.24 -5.97
CA TRP A 76 15.52 4.25 -5.84
C TRP A 76 14.81 4.65 -7.13
N GLN A 77 15.46 5.36 -8.05
CA GLN A 77 14.87 5.76 -9.33
C GLN A 77 15.10 4.72 -10.43
N THR A 78 16.19 3.96 -10.33
CA THR A 78 16.64 3.02 -11.38
C THR A 78 16.33 1.55 -11.05
N TYR A 79 16.39 1.15 -9.78
CA TYR A 79 16.19 -0.23 -9.34
C TYR A 79 14.71 -0.61 -9.18
N HIS A 80 13.84 0.38 -9.02
CA HIS A 80 12.44 0.11 -8.74
C HIS A 80 11.73 -0.23 -10.03
N ASN A 81 11.33 -1.51 -10.17
CA ASN A 81 10.12 -1.97 -10.88
C ASN A 81 9.96 -3.49 -11.05
N GLU A 82 10.89 -4.29 -10.53
CA GLU A 82 10.86 -5.76 -10.72
C GLU A 82 10.63 -6.54 -9.41
N LEU A 83 10.01 -5.92 -8.39
CA LEU A 83 9.57 -6.64 -7.18
C LEU A 83 8.58 -7.76 -7.51
N CYS A 84 7.84 -7.61 -8.60
CA CYS A 84 6.92 -8.60 -9.11
C CYS A 84 7.47 -9.22 -10.39
N ASN A 85 7.61 -10.54 -10.39
CA ASN A 85 8.21 -11.29 -11.47
C ASN A 85 7.15 -11.65 -12.53
N SER A 86 7.21 -10.98 -13.68
CA SER A 86 6.31 -11.27 -14.81
C SER A 86 6.46 -12.70 -15.35
N ASN A 87 7.61 -13.36 -15.14
CA ASN A 87 7.82 -14.76 -15.56
C ASN A 87 7.06 -15.77 -14.71
N SER A 88 6.43 -15.31 -13.63
CA SER A 88 5.65 -16.16 -12.74
C SER A 88 4.15 -16.09 -13.06
N ASP A 89 3.40 -17.07 -12.54
CA ASP A 89 1.95 -17.15 -12.67
C ASP A 89 1.21 -16.41 -11.53
N LEU A 90 -0.12 -16.50 -11.55
CA LEU A 90 -1.02 -15.98 -10.53
C LEU A 90 -0.66 -16.47 -9.12
N GLU A 91 -0.14 -17.69 -8.99
CA GLU A 91 0.21 -18.30 -7.69
C GLU A 91 1.40 -17.62 -7.00
N ILE A 92 2.17 -16.80 -7.73
CA ILE A 92 3.35 -16.10 -7.21
C ILE A 92 3.15 -14.58 -7.36
N THR A 93 3.71 -13.93 -8.38
CA THR A 93 3.66 -12.46 -8.51
C THR A 93 3.30 -11.99 -9.92
N GLY A 94 2.93 -12.90 -10.83
CA GLY A 94 2.59 -12.56 -12.22
C GLY A 94 1.37 -11.65 -12.36
N MET A 95 0.58 -11.49 -11.30
CA MET A 95 -0.59 -10.62 -11.23
C MET A 95 -0.54 -9.68 -10.03
N CYS A 96 0.65 -9.31 -9.53
CA CYS A 96 0.76 -8.69 -8.20
C CYS A 96 0.08 -7.32 -8.06
N GLN A 97 -0.06 -6.57 -9.17
CA GLN A 97 -0.58 -5.20 -9.19
C GLN A 97 0.12 -4.25 -8.20
N LEU A 98 1.45 -4.24 -8.23
CA LEU A 98 2.30 -3.39 -7.41
C LEU A 98 1.91 -1.91 -7.55
N GLY A 99 1.83 -1.22 -6.42
CA GLY A 99 1.66 0.23 -6.40
C GLY A 99 0.21 0.70 -6.46
N ILE A 100 -0.76 -0.18 -6.17
CA ILE A 100 -2.13 0.26 -5.86
C ILE A 100 -2.14 1.20 -4.64
N SER A 101 -1.18 1.00 -3.74
CA SER A 101 -0.86 1.86 -2.61
C SER A 101 0.65 1.84 -2.40
N GLY A 102 1.19 2.88 -1.77
CA GLY A 102 2.62 3.02 -1.54
C GLY A 102 2.99 4.43 -1.10
N GLY A 103 4.24 4.62 -0.73
CA GLY A 103 4.73 5.89 -0.22
C GLY A 103 6.18 5.83 0.26
N PHE A 104 6.56 6.83 1.05
CA PHE A 104 7.91 6.98 1.57
C PHE A 104 7.93 7.15 3.08
N THR A 105 9.03 6.70 3.68
CA THR A 105 9.57 7.29 4.91
C THR A 105 10.85 8.06 4.57
N LYS A 106 11.64 8.48 5.56
CA LYS A 106 12.94 9.12 5.31
C LYS A 106 13.93 8.20 4.57
N ASN A 107 13.93 6.91 4.86
CA ASN A 107 14.92 5.94 4.36
C ASN A 107 14.30 4.68 3.74
N MET A 108 12.99 4.69 3.46
CA MET A 108 12.27 3.57 2.85
C MET A 108 11.33 4.09 1.77
N VAL A 109 11.17 3.31 0.71
CA VAL A 109 9.96 3.33 -0.12
C VAL A 109 9.20 2.04 0.10
N TYR A 110 7.87 2.08 0.05
CA TYR A 110 7.04 0.92 0.30
C TYR A 110 5.86 0.84 -0.68
N PHE A 111 5.37 -0.37 -0.88
CA PHE A 111 4.34 -0.67 -1.86
C PHE A 111 3.40 -1.76 -1.36
N GLY A 112 2.12 -1.63 -1.70
CA GLY A 112 1.14 -2.70 -1.63
C GLY A 112 0.98 -3.40 -2.98
N ALA A 113 0.77 -4.72 -2.93
CA ALA A 113 0.63 -5.59 -4.11
C ALA A 113 -0.47 -6.65 -3.86
N PRO A 114 -1.77 -6.28 -3.95
CA PRO A 114 -2.89 -7.13 -3.54
C PRO A 114 -3.12 -8.35 -4.42
N GLY A 115 -2.62 -8.36 -5.65
CA GLY A 115 -2.80 -9.47 -6.57
C GLY A 115 -1.75 -10.58 -6.43
N ALA A 116 -0.76 -10.40 -5.56
CA ALA A 116 0.28 -11.41 -5.32
C ALA A 116 -0.30 -12.66 -4.66
N TYR A 117 0.30 -13.82 -4.92
CA TYR A 117 0.02 -15.10 -4.30
C TYR A 117 -1.47 -15.46 -4.33
N THR A 118 -2.05 -15.57 -5.54
CA THR A 118 -3.48 -15.83 -5.75
C THR A 118 -4.37 -14.84 -4.99
N TRP A 119 -4.07 -13.56 -5.19
CA TRP A 119 -4.78 -12.44 -4.56
C TRP A 119 -4.78 -12.46 -3.03
N GLN A 120 -3.88 -13.21 -2.39
CA GLN A 120 -3.59 -13.03 -0.98
C GLN A 120 -3.07 -11.60 -0.74
N GLY A 121 -2.18 -11.17 -1.62
CA GLY A 121 -1.51 -9.89 -1.53
C GLY A 121 -0.26 -9.93 -0.66
N THR A 122 0.58 -8.92 -0.84
CA THR A 122 1.79 -8.72 -0.05
C THR A 122 2.13 -7.23 0.01
N ASN A 123 3.11 -6.90 0.85
CA ASN A 123 3.72 -5.60 0.96
C ASN A 123 5.21 -5.71 0.73
N TYR A 124 5.78 -4.71 0.09
CA TYR A 124 7.22 -4.58 -0.14
C TYR A 124 7.74 -3.30 0.51
N ILE A 125 8.96 -3.37 1.04
CA ILE A 125 9.77 -2.24 1.47
C ILE A 125 11.11 -2.35 0.75
N LEU A 126 11.56 -1.24 0.18
CA LEU A 126 12.93 -1.06 -0.26
C LEU A 126 13.58 -0.05 0.69
N GLN A 127 14.38 -0.57 1.61
CA GLN A 127 15.06 0.21 2.64
C GLN A 127 16.48 0.53 2.20
N ARG A 128 16.90 1.79 2.38
CA ARG A 128 18.29 2.20 2.18
C ARG A 128 19.07 2.02 3.48
N GLU A 129 20.02 1.08 3.52
CA GLU A 129 20.88 0.82 4.68
C GLU A 129 22.19 1.63 4.61
N ALA A 130 22.75 1.78 3.41
CA ALA A 130 23.92 2.61 3.12
C ALA A 130 23.75 3.33 1.77
N ILE A 131 24.74 4.14 1.36
CA ILE A 131 24.68 4.89 0.09
C ILE A 131 24.41 3.98 -1.12
N TRP A 132 24.95 2.76 -1.09
CA TRP A 132 24.91 1.78 -2.20
C TRP A 132 24.14 0.49 -1.90
N ASP A 133 23.58 0.35 -0.69
CA ASP A 133 22.91 -0.88 -0.27
C ASP A 133 21.41 -0.65 -0.08
N LEU A 134 20.64 -1.22 -1.01
CA LEU A 134 19.20 -1.36 -0.91
C LEU A 134 18.84 -2.76 -0.42
N LYS A 135 17.96 -2.80 0.57
CA LYS A 135 17.43 -4.03 1.13
C LYS A 135 15.97 -4.18 0.80
N GLU A 136 15.63 -5.29 0.18
CA GLU A 136 14.25 -5.69 -0.06
C GLU A 136 13.71 -6.48 1.14
N ILE A 137 12.55 -6.05 1.64
CA ILE A 137 11.84 -6.70 2.72
C ILE A 137 10.40 -6.88 2.22
N SER A 138 9.86 -8.08 2.38
CA SER A 138 8.49 -8.38 1.98
C SER A 138 7.75 -9.17 3.04
N TYR A 139 6.42 -9.18 2.92
CA TYR A 139 5.57 -10.07 3.70
C TYR A 139 5.43 -11.41 2.98
N SER A 140 5.77 -12.49 3.68
CA SER A 140 5.56 -13.85 3.21
C SER A 140 4.95 -14.69 4.33
N THR A 141 4.00 -15.56 4.00
CA THR A 141 3.42 -16.53 4.93
C THR A 141 3.34 -17.89 4.27
N THR A 142 3.49 -18.95 5.06
CA THR A 142 3.24 -20.33 4.64
C THR A 142 1.76 -20.69 4.67
N GLU A 143 0.94 -19.92 5.40
CA GLU A 143 -0.51 -20.09 5.44
C GLU A 143 -1.15 -19.42 4.25
N GLN A 144 -1.63 -20.22 3.31
CA GLN A 144 -2.24 -19.71 2.08
C GLN A 144 -3.62 -19.11 2.36
N GLN A 145 -3.76 -17.80 2.19
CA GLN A 145 -5.00 -17.05 2.37
C GLN A 145 -5.37 -16.34 1.06
N ASN A 146 -6.02 -17.06 0.15
CA ASN A 146 -6.34 -16.52 -1.17
C ASN A 146 -7.40 -15.40 -1.10
N ASN A 147 -7.31 -14.44 -2.02
CA ASN A 147 -8.31 -13.39 -2.24
C ASN A 147 -8.59 -12.43 -1.07
N ILE A 148 -7.62 -12.18 -0.18
CA ILE A 148 -7.80 -11.23 0.94
C ILE A 148 -7.40 -9.79 0.58
N TYR A 149 -6.62 -9.60 -0.49
CA TYR A 149 -6.15 -8.31 -1.02
C TYR A 149 -5.26 -7.53 -0.03
N LEU A 150 -4.35 -8.20 0.67
CA LEU A 150 -3.38 -7.53 1.53
C LEU A 150 -2.51 -6.55 0.71
N GLY A 151 -2.33 -5.34 1.23
CA GLY A 151 -1.63 -4.27 0.53
C GLY A 151 -2.56 -3.43 -0.35
N TYR A 152 -3.88 -3.58 -0.23
CA TYR A 152 -4.84 -2.69 -0.88
C TYR A 152 -4.63 -1.23 -0.42
N THR A 153 -4.38 -1.05 0.88
CA THR A 153 -3.90 0.21 1.47
C THR A 153 -2.65 -0.07 2.29
N VAL A 154 -1.70 0.87 2.30
CA VAL A 154 -0.47 0.77 3.09
C VAL A 154 -0.07 2.14 3.61
N GLN A 155 0.26 2.21 4.89
CA GLN A 155 0.85 3.35 5.57
C GLN A 155 2.01 2.86 6.44
N ILE A 156 3.06 3.64 6.63
CA ILE A 156 4.18 3.31 7.53
C ILE A 156 4.45 4.49 8.46
N GLN A 157 4.47 4.24 9.76
CA GLN A 157 4.80 5.27 10.75
C GLN A 157 5.40 4.66 12.02
N SER A 158 6.25 5.42 12.73
CA SER A 158 6.65 5.09 14.10
C SER A 158 5.58 5.53 15.10
N GLY A 159 5.69 5.07 16.34
CA GLY A 159 4.75 5.39 17.41
C GLY A 159 3.44 4.60 17.36
N ILE A 160 3.36 3.52 16.58
CA ILE A 160 2.20 2.63 16.52
C ILE A 160 2.39 1.46 17.50
N LEU A 161 3.29 0.52 17.21
CA LEU A 161 3.61 -0.58 18.14
C LEU A 161 4.86 -0.28 18.99
N SER A 162 5.73 0.60 18.48
CA SER A 162 6.96 1.04 19.11
C SER A 162 7.21 2.51 18.79
N LYS A 163 7.79 3.28 19.72
CA LYS A 163 8.19 4.68 19.47
C LYS A 163 9.36 4.79 18.50
N ASP A 164 10.26 3.82 18.53
CA ASP A 164 11.54 3.87 17.81
C ASP A 164 11.50 3.09 16.50
N GLN A 165 10.67 2.04 16.42
CA GLN A 165 10.53 1.22 15.22
C GLN A 165 9.31 1.67 14.41
N VAL A 166 9.45 1.60 13.08
CA VAL A 166 8.31 1.82 12.19
C VAL A 166 7.42 0.60 12.17
N THR A 167 6.11 0.82 12.14
CA THR A 167 5.11 -0.20 11.89
C THR A 167 4.49 0.07 10.52
N MET A 168 4.39 -0.96 9.70
CA MET A 168 3.61 -0.95 8.48
C MET A 168 2.18 -1.37 8.79
N VAL A 169 1.22 -0.52 8.44
CA VAL A 169 -0.22 -0.78 8.58
C VAL A 169 -0.78 -1.05 7.20
N SER A 170 -1.28 -2.26 6.98
CA SER A 170 -1.71 -2.75 5.67
C SER A 170 -3.16 -3.25 5.70
N GLY A 171 -3.99 -2.75 4.80
CA GLY A 171 -5.37 -3.21 4.63
C GLY A 171 -5.47 -4.51 3.82
N ALA A 172 -6.39 -5.38 4.23
CA ALA A 172 -6.80 -6.61 3.55
C ALA A 172 -8.35 -6.66 3.50
N PRO A 173 -8.99 -5.85 2.65
CA PRO A 173 -10.43 -5.57 2.73
C PRO A 173 -11.34 -6.76 2.39
N ARG A 174 -10.79 -7.86 1.88
CA ARG A 174 -11.54 -9.09 1.58
C ARG A 174 -11.29 -10.22 2.58
N TRP A 175 -10.43 -10.03 3.57
CA TRP A 175 -10.18 -11.01 4.62
C TRP A 175 -11.48 -11.45 5.30
N GLU A 176 -11.76 -12.76 5.33
CA GLU A 176 -13.04 -13.35 5.79
C GLU A 176 -14.31 -12.69 5.24
N SER A 177 -14.24 -12.04 4.07
CA SER A 177 -15.30 -11.17 3.54
C SER A 177 -15.74 -10.02 4.46
N LYS A 178 -15.06 -9.78 5.59
CA LYS A 178 -15.34 -8.66 6.51
C LYS A 178 -14.31 -7.54 6.35
N GLY A 179 -13.08 -7.90 6.00
CA GLY A 179 -11.93 -7.02 5.93
C GLY A 179 -11.07 -7.09 7.19
N ALA A 180 -9.81 -6.72 7.06
CA ALA A 180 -8.85 -6.65 8.17
C ALA A 180 -7.77 -5.58 7.92
N VAL A 181 -7.07 -5.21 8.99
CA VAL A 181 -5.88 -4.38 8.97
C VAL A 181 -4.75 -5.11 9.70
N TYR A 182 -3.61 -5.23 9.04
CA TYR A 182 -2.41 -5.93 9.52
C TYR A 182 -1.41 -4.91 10.01
N LEU A 183 -0.92 -5.07 11.23
CA LEU A 183 0.18 -4.28 11.80
C LEU A 183 1.44 -5.14 11.74
N LEU A 184 2.37 -4.73 10.89
CA LEU A 184 3.56 -5.47 10.50
C LEU A 184 4.81 -4.72 10.97
N GLU A 185 5.81 -5.45 11.45
CA GLU A 185 7.15 -4.91 11.71
C GLU A 185 8.20 -5.70 10.93
N THR A 186 9.29 -5.04 10.56
CA THR A 186 10.45 -5.71 10.00
C THR A 186 11.16 -6.52 11.08
N GLN A 187 11.30 -7.83 10.86
CA GLN A 187 12.14 -8.69 11.67
C GLN A 187 13.19 -9.35 10.77
N LYS A 188 14.46 -8.97 10.95
CA LYS A 188 15.56 -9.29 10.04
C LYS A 188 15.29 -8.75 8.64
N ASP A 189 14.84 -9.61 7.74
CA ASP A 189 14.68 -9.36 6.30
C ASP A 189 13.24 -9.67 5.84
N SER A 190 12.29 -9.76 6.78
CA SER A 190 10.89 -10.07 6.46
C SER A 190 9.93 -9.26 7.33
N LEU A 191 8.76 -8.95 6.77
CA LEU A 191 7.65 -8.39 7.53
C LEU A 191 6.96 -9.51 8.31
N VAL A 192 6.73 -9.28 9.60
CA VAL A 192 5.99 -10.21 10.46
C VAL A 192 4.77 -9.53 11.05
N VAL A 193 3.64 -10.24 11.10
CA VAL A 193 2.42 -9.75 11.72
C VAL A 193 2.62 -9.68 13.23
N LYS A 194 2.40 -8.51 13.82
CA LYS A 194 2.42 -8.31 15.27
C LYS A 194 1.02 -8.24 15.84
N GLN A 195 0.11 -7.61 15.12
CA GLN A 195 -1.29 -7.50 15.48
C GLN A 195 -2.16 -7.44 14.23
N MET A 196 -3.43 -7.85 14.35
CA MET A 196 -4.43 -7.73 13.30
C MET A 196 -5.71 -7.15 13.91
N LEU A 197 -6.32 -6.19 13.22
CA LEU A 197 -7.63 -5.64 13.55
C LEU A 197 -8.66 -6.17 12.56
N SER A 198 -9.72 -6.80 13.05
CA SER A 198 -10.71 -7.47 12.20
C SER A 198 -11.98 -6.65 12.04
N GLY A 199 -12.45 -6.53 10.79
CA GLY A 199 -13.75 -5.98 10.46
C GLY A 199 -14.89 -6.82 11.03
N GLN A 200 -16.01 -6.17 11.34
CA GLN A 200 -17.15 -6.83 12.02
C GLN A 200 -18.23 -7.30 11.02
N GLN A 201 -18.60 -6.44 10.07
CA GLN A 201 -19.69 -6.69 9.14
C GLN A 201 -19.17 -7.27 7.82
N VAL A 202 -19.79 -8.37 7.36
CA VAL A 202 -19.52 -8.98 6.06
C VAL A 202 -19.86 -7.99 4.93
N GLY A 203 -18.98 -7.86 3.95
CA GLY A 203 -19.11 -6.98 2.80
C GLY A 203 -18.74 -5.53 3.08
N SER A 204 -18.41 -5.16 4.32
CA SER A 204 -18.15 -3.77 4.69
C SER A 204 -16.86 -3.18 4.11
N TYR A 205 -15.96 -4.05 3.65
CA TYR A 205 -14.68 -3.68 3.03
C TYR A 205 -13.76 -2.90 3.98
N PHE A 206 -13.81 -3.29 5.26
CA PHE A 206 -12.97 -2.75 6.33
C PHE A 206 -11.48 -2.88 5.98
N GLY A 207 -10.71 -1.80 6.12
CA GLY A 207 -9.28 -1.75 5.74
C GLY A 207 -9.03 -1.21 4.34
N SER A 208 -10.07 -0.75 3.63
CA SER A 208 -9.94 -0.13 2.30
C SER A 208 -9.48 1.32 2.32
N ALA A 209 -9.52 1.97 3.48
CA ALA A 209 -8.90 3.27 3.74
C ALA A 209 -8.31 3.25 5.17
N ILE A 210 -7.13 3.85 5.35
CA ILE A 210 -6.43 3.91 6.64
C ILE A 210 -5.84 5.31 6.80
N ALA A 211 -6.04 5.91 7.97
CA ALA A 211 -5.32 7.09 8.41
C ALA A 211 -4.70 6.84 9.79
N ILE A 212 -3.53 7.42 10.01
CA ILE A 212 -2.73 7.28 11.22
C ILE A 212 -2.47 8.68 11.76
N ALA A 213 -2.83 8.92 13.02
CA ALA A 213 -2.66 10.21 13.69
C ALA A 213 -2.71 10.03 15.21
N ASP A 214 -2.10 10.93 15.95
CA ASP A 214 -2.25 11.00 17.41
C ASP A 214 -3.48 11.87 17.75
N LEU A 215 -4.64 11.24 17.93
CA LEU A 215 -5.92 11.94 18.06
C LEU A 215 -6.17 12.44 19.48
N ASN A 216 -5.46 11.88 20.47
CA ASN A 216 -5.61 12.20 21.88
C ASN A 216 -4.37 12.91 22.47
N ASN A 217 -3.35 13.17 21.66
CA ASN A 217 -2.08 13.83 22.00
C ASN A 217 -1.31 13.13 23.14
N ASP A 218 -1.33 11.80 23.17
CA ASP A 218 -0.56 11.00 24.13
C ASP A 218 0.83 10.57 23.58
N GLY A 219 1.12 11.00 22.35
CA GLY A 219 2.33 10.74 21.59
C GLY A 219 2.28 9.42 20.82
N TRP A 220 1.32 8.53 21.07
CA TRP A 220 1.11 7.30 20.30
C TRP A 220 0.17 7.55 19.15
N GLN A 221 0.39 6.83 18.06
CA GLN A 221 -0.41 6.98 16.86
C GLN A 221 -1.63 6.07 16.96
N ASP A 222 -2.80 6.66 16.86
CA ASP A 222 -4.08 5.99 16.69
C ASP A 222 -4.32 5.61 15.22
N ILE A 223 -5.28 4.71 15.00
CA ILE A 223 -5.61 4.21 13.66
C ILE A 223 -7.09 4.42 13.39
N ALA A 224 -7.39 5.14 12.30
CA ALA A 224 -8.73 5.21 11.72
C ALA A 224 -8.82 4.29 10.50
N VAL A 225 -9.85 3.45 10.45
CA VAL A 225 -10.06 2.44 9.40
C VAL A 225 -11.42 2.62 8.74
N GLY A 226 -11.42 2.77 7.41
CA GLY A 226 -12.62 2.89 6.60
C GLY A 226 -13.26 1.55 6.27
N ALA A 227 -14.59 1.52 6.31
CA ALA A 227 -15.44 0.44 5.85
C ALA A 227 -16.60 1.05 5.01
N PRO A 228 -16.32 1.52 3.79
CA PRO A 228 -17.25 2.33 3.00
C PRO A 228 -18.53 1.61 2.59
N TYR A 229 -18.53 0.27 2.63
CA TYR A 229 -19.69 -0.55 2.31
C TYR A 229 -20.38 -1.10 3.56
N TYR A 230 -20.04 -0.61 4.75
CA TYR A 230 -20.86 -0.83 5.93
C TYR A 230 -22.29 -0.34 5.68
N PHE A 231 -23.28 -1.06 6.19
CA PHE A 231 -24.68 -0.68 6.01
C PHE A 231 -25.55 -1.15 7.17
N ASP A 232 -26.41 -0.26 7.68
CA ASP A 232 -27.54 -0.63 8.54
C ASP A 232 -28.83 -0.01 7.98
N ARG A 233 -29.77 -0.88 7.58
CA ARG A 233 -31.04 -0.45 6.98
C ARG A 233 -31.97 0.23 7.98
N LYS A 234 -31.94 -0.15 9.26
CA LYS A 234 -32.88 0.34 10.27
C LYS A 234 -32.51 1.74 10.73
N GLU A 235 -31.22 1.96 10.91
CA GLU A 235 -30.66 3.25 11.33
C GLU A 235 -30.37 4.19 10.14
N GLU A 236 -30.65 3.73 8.90
CA GLU A 236 -30.35 4.44 7.66
C GLU A 236 -28.87 4.86 7.54
N GLU A 237 -27.96 3.99 8.00
CA GLU A 237 -26.52 4.20 7.98
C GLU A 237 -25.86 3.59 6.75
N GLY A 238 -24.86 4.27 6.19
CA GLY A 238 -24.10 3.83 5.03
C GLY A 238 -22.65 4.31 5.08
N GLY A 239 -21.72 3.36 5.08
CA GLY A 239 -20.31 3.59 5.32
C GLY A 239 -20.00 3.83 6.80
N ALA A 240 -18.79 3.46 7.21
CA ALA A 240 -18.33 3.61 8.58
C ALA A 240 -16.82 3.90 8.65
N VAL A 241 -16.41 4.57 9.72
CA VAL A 241 -15.01 4.75 10.11
C VAL A 241 -14.85 4.26 11.54
N TYR A 242 -13.93 3.32 11.74
CA TYR A 242 -13.59 2.74 13.03
C TYR A 242 -12.33 3.39 13.54
N VAL A 243 -12.35 3.92 14.76
CA VAL A 243 -11.19 4.54 15.41
C VAL A 243 -10.69 3.61 16.50
N TYR A 244 -9.42 3.24 16.40
CA TYR A 244 -8.69 2.43 17.37
C TYR A 244 -7.69 3.33 18.08
N THR A 245 -7.96 3.62 19.35
CA THR A 245 -7.04 4.36 20.21
C THR A 245 -5.91 3.44 20.66
N ASN A 246 -4.70 3.94 20.60
CA ASN A 246 -3.49 3.24 20.98
C ASN A 246 -3.33 3.23 22.51
N MET A 247 -3.04 2.07 23.08
CA MET A 247 -2.79 1.88 24.52
C MET A 247 -1.31 1.59 24.75
N ALA A 248 -0.46 2.53 24.35
CA ALA A 248 0.99 2.49 24.49
C ALA A 248 1.69 1.32 23.76
N GLY A 249 1.41 1.16 22.47
CA GLY A 249 1.99 0.14 21.61
C GLY A 249 1.07 -1.05 21.33
N PHE A 250 -0.19 -0.97 21.78
CA PHE A 250 -1.16 -2.05 21.69
C PHE A 250 -2.56 -1.51 21.40
N PHE A 251 -3.33 -2.23 20.59
CA PHE A 251 -4.72 -1.89 20.30
C PHE A 251 -5.68 -2.94 20.86
N SER A 252 -6.87 -2.51 21.28
CA SER A 252 -7.98 -3.43 21.56
C SER A 252 -8.53 -4.00 20.26
N ASP A 253 -9.04 -5.24 20.29
CA ASP A 253 -9.77 -5.82 19.16
C ASP A 253 -11.06 -5.04 18.83
N LYS A 254 -11.57 -4.27 19.79
CA LYS A 254 -12.73 -3.39 19.62
C LYS A 254 -12.28 -1.96 19.41
N ALA A 255 -12.84 -1.33 18.37
CA ALA A 255 -12.69 0.10 18.14
C ALA A 255 -13.20 0.90 19.35
N ALA A 256 -12.51 1.99 19.68
CA ALA A 256 -12.90 2.92 20.73
C ALA A 256 -14.12 3.75 20.32
N LEU A 257 -14.22 4.05 19.02
CA LEU A 257 -15.33 4.79 18.42
C LEU A 257 -15.63 4.23 17.03
N VAL A 258 -16.91 4.18 16.67
CA VAL A 258 -17.33 3.94 15.28
C VAL A 258 -18.20 5.13 14.87
N VAL A 259 -17.84 5.76 13.77
CA VAL A 259 -18.58 6.87 13.18
C VAL A 259 -19.27 6.35 11.93
N HIS A 260 -20.58 6.52 11.85
CA HIS A 260 -21.38 6.08 10.71
C HIS A 260 -21.71 7.24 9.78
N GLY A 261 -21.73 6.95 8.48
CA GLY A 261 -22.26 7.85 7.49
C GLY A 261 -23.76 7.66 7.28
N ILE A 262 -24.37 8.60 6.56
CA ILE A 262 -25.74 8.44 6.08
C ILE A 262 -25.80 7.38 4.97
N SER A 263 -26.98 6.79 4.77
CA SER A 263 -27.25 5.83 3.70
C SER A 263 -26.70 6.28 2.34
N PHE A 264 -26.04 5.34 1.64
CA PHE A 264 -25.43 5.53 0.31
C PHE A 264 -24.31 6.57 0.22
N SER A 265 -23.83 7.13 1.34
CA SER A 265 -22.76 8.15 1.31
C SER A 265 -21.38 7.60 0.96
N GLY A 266 -21.14 6.31 1.18
CA GLY A 266 -19.81 5.72 1.08
C GLY A 266 -18.84 6.26 2.13
N PHE A 267 -19.35 6.72 3.29
CA PHE A 267 -18.51 7.27 4.36
C PHE A 267 -17.38 6.31 4.74
N GLY A 268 -16.15 6.83 4.84
CA GLY A 268 -14.94 6.01 5.05
C GLY A 268 -14.28 5.49 3.77
N PHE A 269 -14.67 5.96 2.57
CA PHE A 269 -14.01 5.58 1.31
C PHE A 269 -12.57 6.11 1.19
N ALA A 270 -12.29 7.26 1.79
CA ALA A 270 -10.97 7.87 1.84
C ALA A 270 -10.76 8.50 3.22
N LEU A 271 -9.56 8.32 3.76
CA LEU A 271 -9.13 8.89 5.03
C LEU A 271 -7.76 9.54 4.82
N ALA A 272 -7.57 10.73 5.39
CA ALA A 272 -6.31 11.46 5.33
C ALA A 272 -6.06 12.12 6.69
N ASN A 273 -4.83 12.01 7.17
CA ASN A 273 -4.36 12.86 8.26
C ASN A 273 -4.01 14.24 7.68
N ILE A 274 -4.62 15.30 8.23
CA ILE A 274 -4.43 16.69 7.77
C ILE A 274 -3.59 17.54 8.73
N GLY A 275 -3.07 16.94 9.80
CA GLY A 275 -2.37 17.66 10.87
C GLY A 275 -3.32 18.51 11.73
N ASP A 276 -2.74 19.23 12.67
CA ASP A 276 -3.42 20.24 13.49
C ASP A 276 -3.79 21.47 12.65
N ILE A 277 -4.92 21.37 11.94
CA ILE A 277 -5.37 22.37 10.97
C ILE A 277 -5.93 23.63 11.64
N ASN A 278 -6.49 23.50 12.85
CA ASN A 278 -7.07 24.61 13.61
C ASN A 278 -6.14 25.15 14.71
N GLN A 279 -4.95 24.58 14.87
CA GLN A 279 -3.88 24.99 15.78
C GLN A 279 -4.31 24.94 17.26
N ASP A 280 -5.10 23.94 17.64
CA ASP A 280 -5.57 23.75 19.02
C ASP A 280 -4.70 22.76 19.83
N GLY A 281 -3.70 22.16 19.19
CA GLY A 281 -2.79 21.19 19.78
C GLY A 281 -3.21 19.74 19.57
N PHE A 282 -4.27 19.46 18.82
CA PHE A 282 -4.71 18.12 18.41
C PHE A 282 -4.61 17.95 16.89
N THR A 283 -4.34 16.72 16.46
CA THR A 283 -4.31 16.35 15.04
C THR A 283 -5.64 15.79 14.58
#